data_AF-A0A4U7EXL2-F1
#
_entry.id   AF-A0A4U7EXL2-F1
#
_cell.length_a   1.000
_cell.length_b   1.000
_cell.length_c   1.000
_cell.angle_alpha   90.00
_cell.angle_beta   90.00
_cell.angle_gamma   90.00
#
_symmetry.space_group_name_H-M   'P 1'
#
loop_
_entity.id
_entity.type
_entity.pdbx_description
1 polymer ?
#
loop_
_entity_poly.entity_id
_entity_poly.type
_entity_poly.pdbx_seq_one_letter_code
_entity_poly.pdbx_strand_id
1 'polypeptide(L)'
;ESSSSHQQMNHSHSGHSGAGHSGMPGMLTQEELNELANQKGEAFDQAFLKYMIAHHEGAVIMVENLFAEDGAAQDDQIFRLASDIQADQSIEIARMKQMLQEFTS
;
A
#
# COMPACT_ATOMS: atom_id res chain seq x y z
N GLU A 1 -47.37 21.70 -20.38
CA GLU A 1 -45.90 21.70 -20.51
C GLU A 1 -45.31 21.22 -19.20
N SER A 2 -44.36 20.30 -19.31
CA SER A 2 -44.02 19.32 -18.28
C SER A 2 -43.08 19.89 -17.23
N SER A 3 -43.48 19.80 -15.95
CA SER A 3 -42.60 20.05 -14.80
C SER A 3 -41.43 19.06 -14.80
N SER A 4 -40.21 19.60 -14.87
CA SER A 4 -38.97 18.85 -14.67
C SER A 4 -38.87 18.38 -13.21
N SER A 5 -39.07 17.08 -13.03
CA SER A 5 -38.74 16.33 -11.83
C SER A 5 -37.23 16.38 -11.60
N HIS A 6 -36.76 17.28 -10.72
CA HIS A 6 -35.43 17.15 -10.12
C HIS A 6 -35.45 15.95 -9.19
N GLN A 7 -35.02 14.80 -9.73
CA GLN A 7 -34.77 13.61 -8.96
C GLN A 7 -33.53 13.87 -8.09
N GLN A 8 -33.78 14.12 -6.81
CA GLN A 8 -32.77 14.17 -5.77
C GLN A 8 -32.08 12.80 -5.73
N MET A 9 -30.90 12.72 -6.35
CA MET A 9 -29.97 11.63 -6.13
C MET A 9 -29.41 11.80 -4.73
N ASN A 10 -30.09 11.18 -3.76
CA ASN A 10 -29.55 10.89 -2.44
C ASN A 10 -28.39 9.91 -2.60
N HIS A 11 -27.21 10.42 -2.98
CA HIS A 11 -25.97 9.69 -2.77
C HIS A 11 -25.67 9.75 -1.29
N SER A 12 -26.25 8.77 -0.58
CA SER A 12 -25.78 8.37 0.73
C SER A 12 -24.31 7.98 0.58
N HIS A 13 -23.41 8.88 0.95
CA HIS A 13 -22.01 8.56 1.22
C HIS A 13 -21.98 7.66 2.45
N SER A 14 -22.28 6.37 2.23
CA SER A 14 -22.00 5.32 3.18
C SER A 14 -20.49 5.33 3.42
N GLY A 15 -20.10 5.59 4.66
CA GLY A 15 -18.72 5.87 5.04
C GLY A 15 -17.77 4.74 4.68
N HIS A 16 -16.84 5.02 3.76
CA HIS A 16 -15.58 4.28 3.62
C HIS A 16 -14.46 4.95 4.44
N SER A 17 -14.78 5.30 5.69
CA SER A 17 -13.78 5.78 6.64
C SER A 17 -13.14 4.57 7.33
N GLY A 18 -11.98 4.13 6.84
CA GLY A 18 -10.96 3.46 7.66
C GLY A 18 -10.91 1.92 7.71
N ALA A 19 -11.86 1.18 7.14
CA ALA A 19 -11.89 -0.29 7.27
C ALA A 19 -11.36 -1.08 6.06
N GLY A 20 -11.06 -0.41 4.93
CA GLY A 20 -10.74 -1.09 3.66
C GLY A 20 -9.28 -1.53 3.47
N HIS A 21 -8.35 -1.01 4.28
CA HIS A 21 -6.92 -1.22 4.05
C HIS A 21 -6.22 -2.07 5.13
N SER A 22 -6.86 -2.32 6.27
CA SER A 22 -6.28 -3.05 7.41
C SER A 22 -6.08 -4.56 7.18
N GLY A 23 -6.42 -5.06 6.00
CA GLY A 23 -6.23 -6.46 5.61
C GLY A 23 -5.23 -6.66 4.47
N MET A 24 -4.64 -5.58 3.95
CA MET A 24 -3.64 -5.70 2.88
C MET A 24 -2.26 -6.06 3.47
N PRO A 25 -1.53 -7.00 2.86
CA PRO A 25 -0.18 -7.34 3.30
C PRO A 25 0.71 -6.10 3.42
N GLY A 26 1.48 -6.00 4.51
CA GLY A 26 2.44 -4.91 4.71
C GLY A 26 1.87 -3.55 5.11
N MET A 27 0.54 -3.37 5.11
CA MET A 27 -0.06 -2.13 5.61
C MET A 27 0.05 -2.04 7.13
N LEU A 28 0.43 -0.85 7.61
CA LEU A 28 0.49 -0.57 9.04
C LEU A 28 -0.92 -0.47 9.61
N THR A 29 -1.10 -1.06 10.78
CA THR A 29 -2.26 -0.87 11.65
C THR A 29 -2.28 0.54 12.23
N GLN A 30 -3.43 0.94 12.79
CA GLN A 30 -3.54 2.24 13.45
C GLN A 30 -2.62 2.33 14.68
N GLU A 31 -2.45 1.22 15.39
CA GLU A 31 -1.54 1.09 16.52
C GLU A 31 -0.08 1.28 16.10
N GLU A 32 0.36 0.64 15.01
CA GLU A 32 1.73 0.80 14.48
C GLU A 32 1.99 2.21 13.95
N LEU A 33 1.00 2.85 13.31
CA LEU A 33 1.10 4.26 12.91
C LEU A 33 1.26 5.19 14.13
N ASN A 34 0.53 4.91 15.21
CA ASN A 34 0.65 5.67 16.45
C ASN A 34 2.01 5.42 17.12
N GLU A 35 2.52 4.19 17.09
CA GLU A 35 3.86 3.87 17.57
C GLU A 35 4.92 4.65 16.80
N LEU A 36 4.88 4.61 15.46
CA LEU A 36 5.80 5.33 14.59
C LEU A 36 5.76 6.85 14.84
N ALA A 37 4.55 7.43 15.00
CA ALA A 37 4.38 8.86 15.28
C ALA A 37 4.98 9.33 16.61
N ASN A 38 5.16 8.41 17.57
CA ASN A 38 5.74 8.70 18.87
C ASN A 38 7.28 8.55 18.90
N GLN A 39 7.87 7.89 17.90
CA GLN A 39 9.32 7.74 17.78
C GLN A 39 9.99 9.04 17.29
N LYS A 40 11.27 9.23 17.63
CA LYS A 40 12.07 10.38 17.20
C LYS A 40 13.52 10.00 16.92
N GLY A 41 14.17 10.79 16.07
CA GLY A 41 15.58 10.61 15.72
C GLY A 41 15.84 9.22 15.17
N GLU A 42 16.95 8.61 15.57
CA GLU A 42 17.36 7.30 15.06
C GLU A 42 16.32 6.20 15.29
N ALA A 43 15.60 6.23 16.42
CA ALA A 43 14.54 5.26 16.69
C ALA A 43 13.37 5.38 15.70
N PHE A 44 13.07 6.61 15.24
CA PHE A 44 12.09 6.83 14.18
C PHE A 44 12.61 6.28 12.85
N ASP A 45 13.85 6.58 12.48
CA ASP A 45 14.42 6.14 11.20
C ASP A 45 14.44 4.61 11.08
N GLN A 46 14.85 3.92 12.15
CA GLN A 46 14.83 2.46 12.18
C GLN A 46 13.41 1.88 12.10
N ALA A 47 12.45 2.46 12.82
CA ALA A 47 11.05 2.02 12.79
C ALA A 47 10.43 2.26 11.40
N PHE A 48 10.67 3.43 10.83
CA PHE A 48 10.23 3.80 9.49
C PHE A 48 10.75 2.81 8.44
N LEU A 49 12.06 2.52 8.45
CA LEU A 49 12.66 1.54 7.53
C LEU A 49 12.03 0.15 7.66
N LYS A 50 11.85 -0.35 8.90
CA LYS A 50 11.22 -1.66 9.14
C LYS A 50 9.80 -1.72 8.57
N TYR A 51 9.00 -0.69 8.83
CA TYR A 51 7.63 -0.63 8.35
C TYR A 51 7.53 -0.45 6.83
N MET A 52 8.38 0.39 6.22
CA MET A 52 8.40 0.56 4.78
C MET A 52 8.89 -0.69 4.05
N ILE A 53 9.86 -1.44 4.62
CA ILE A 53 10.23 -2.75 4.09
C ILE A 53 9.02 -3.68 4.07
N ALA A 54 8.29 -3.80 5.19
CA ALA A 54 7.10 -4.65 5.27
C ALA A 54 6.01 -4.21 4.29
N HIS A 55 5.77 -2.90 4.16
CA HIS A 55 4.82 -2.33 3.20
C HIS A 55 5.17 -2.69 1.76
N HIS A 56 6.44 -2.56 1.38
CA HIS A 56 6.90 -2.86 0.02
C HIS A 56 6.86 -4.36 -0.26
N GLU A 57 7.23 -5.20 0.71
CA GLU A 57 7.07 -6.66 0.60
C GLU A 57 5.60 -7.05 0.40
N GLY A 58 4.68 -6.36 1.09
CA GLY A 58 3.24 -6.50 0.89
C GLY A 58 2.77 -6.14 -0.52
N ALA A 59 3.31 -5.05 -1.09
CA ALA A 59 3.03 -4.68 -2.48
C ALA A 59 3.51 -5.72 -3.48
N VAL A 60 4.70 -6.31 -3.27
CA VAL A 60 5.22 -7.41 -4.10
C VAL A 60 4.30 -8.63 -4.03
N ILE A 61 3.85 -9.02 -2.83
CA ILE A 61 2.90 -10.14 -2.66
C ILE A 61 1.59 -9.88 -3.42
N MET A 62 1.08 -8.64 -3.39
CA MET A 62 -0.14 -8.29 -4.15
C MET A 62 0.06 -8.40 -5.66
N VAL A 63 1.22 -8.01 -6.18
CA VAL A 63 1.56 -8.19 -7.60
C VAL A 63 1.72 -9.67 -7.96
N GLU A 64 2.39 -10.46 -7.13
CA GLU A 64 2.53 -11.91 -7.33
C GLU A 64 1.16 -12.60 -7.38
N ASN A 65 0.26 -12.23 -6.46
CA ASN A 65 -1.11 -12.73 -6.45
C ASN A 65 -1.87 -12.31 -7.72
N LEU A 66 -1.73 -11.06 -8.15
CA LEU A 66 -2.33 -10.60 -9.41
C LEU A 66 -1.86 -11.46 -10.58
N PHE A 67 -0.57 -11.74 -10.70
CA PHE A 67 -0.03 -12.56 -11.79
C PHE A 67 -0.40 -14.05 -11.71
N ALA A 68 -0.82 -14.53 -10.54
CA ALA A 68 -1.31 -15.90 -10.37
C ALA A 68 -2.77 -16.09 -10.82
N GLU A 69 -3.54 -15.01 -11.00
CA GLU A 69 -4.94 -15.06 -11.43
C GLU A 69 -5.08 -15.36 -12.93
N ASP A 70 -6.10 -16.14 -13.29
CA ASP A 70 -6.39 -16.48 -14.67
C ASP A 70 -6.74 -15.22 -15.49
N GLY A 71 -5.98 -14.99 -16.55
CA GLY A 71 -6.18 -13.83 -17.43
C GLY A 71 -5.49 -12.55 -16.98
N ALA A 72 -4.67 -12.58 -15.92
CA ALA A 72 -3.91 -11.41 -15.45
C ALA A 72 -2.99 -10.79 -16.52
N ALA A 73 -2.55 -11.58 -17.49
CA ALA A 73 -1.73 -11.14 -18.62
C ALA A 73 -2.54 -10.70 -19.86
N GLN A 74 -3.88 -10.60 -19.77
CA GLN A 74 -4.71 -10.17 -20.90
C GLN A 74 -4.78 -8.65 -21.06
N ASP A 75 -4.48 -7.90 -19.99
CA ASP A 75 -4.37 -6.44 -20.04
C ASP A 75 -2.89 -6.02 -19.98
N ASP A 76 -2.34 -5.68 -21.15
CA ASP A 76 -0.95 -5.24 -21.30
C ASP A 76 -0.60 -4.02 -20.44
N GLN A 77 -1.56 -3.13 -20.15
CA GLN A 77 -1.30 -1.94 -19.34
C GLN A 77 -1.15 -2.31 -17.87
N ILE A 78 -2.05 -3.18 -17.37
CA ILE A 78 -1.98 -3.68 -16.00
C ILE A 78 -0.73 -4.53 -15.80
N PHE A 79 -0.38 -5.39 -16.75
CA PHE A 79 0.82 -6.21 -16.68
C PHE A 79 2.09 -5.37 -16.57
N ARG A 80 2.22 -4.33 -17.41
CA ARG A 80 3.37 -3.41 -17.38
C ARG A 80 3.46 -2.67 -16.05
N LEU A 81 2.35 -2.09 -15.59
CA LEU A 81 2.31 -1.37 -14.33
C LEU A 81 2.70 -2.28 -13.15
N ALA A 82 2.15 -3.49 -13.08
CA ALA A 82 2.45 -4.44 -12.03
C ALA A 82 3.92 -4.88 -12.05
N SER A 83 4.48 -5.10 -13.25
CA SER A 83 5.89 -5.46 -13.43
C SER A 83 6.83 -4.33 -12.97
N ASP A 84 6.51 -3.08 -13.32
CA ASP A 84 7.27 -1.90 -12.91
C ASP A 84 7.24 -1.74 -11.39
N ILE A 85 6.05 -1.87 -10.76
CA ILE A 85 5.90 -1.86 -9.31
C ILE A 85 6.76 -2.95 -8.66
N GLN A 86 6.68 -4.20 -9.13
CA GLN A 86 7.47 -5.29 -8.54
C GLN A 86 8.98 -5.01 -8.61
N ALA A 87 9.47 -4.50 -9.75
CA ALA A 87 10.88 -4.19 -9.95
C ALA A 87 11.35 -3.06 -9.03
N ASP A 88 10.63 -1.93 -9.01
CA ASP A 88 10.98 -0.76 -8.21
C ASP A 88 10.92 -1.09 -6.71
N GLN A 89 9.85 -1.73 -6.25
CA GLN A 89 9.70 -2.08 -4.84
C GLN A 89 10.79 -3.05 -4.36
N SER A 90 11.21 -3.99 -5.21
CA SER A 90 12.31 -4.92 -4.88
C SER A 90 13.66 -4.20 -4.71
N ILE A 91 13.93 -3.20 -5.56
CA ILE A 91 15.14 -2.37 -5.47
C ILE A 91 15.11 -1.53 -4.19
N GLU A 92 13.96 -0.93 -3.88
CA GLU A 92 13.80 -0.10 -2.68
C GLU A 92 13.90 -0.92 -1.40
N ILE A 93 13.34 -2.14 -1.35
CA ILE A 93 13.52 -3.09 -0.24
C ILE A 93 15.01 -3.36 0.01
N ALA A 94 15.79 -3.65 -1.05
CA ALA A 94 17.21 -3.94 -0.91
C ALA A 94 17.98 -2.73 -0.34
N ARG A 95 17.68 -1.52 -0.83
CA ARG A 95 18.27 -0.28 -0.34
C ARG A 95 17.91 -0.01 1.12
N MET A 96 16.64 -0.16 1.50
CA MET A 96 16.20 0.06 2.88
C MET A 96 16.81 -0.97 3.84
N LYS A 97 16.95 -2.25 3.42
CA LYS A 97 17.65 -3.27 4.20
C LYS A 97 19.12 -2.91 4.43
N GLN A 98 19.79 -2.35 3.43
CA GLN A 98 21.16 -1.85 3.58
C GLN A 98 21.22 -0.69 4.59
N MET A 99 20.35 0.32 4.44
CA MET A 99 20.29 1.44 5.40
C MET A 99 20.01 0.97 6.83
N LEU A 100 19.14 -0.03 7.00
CA LEU A 100 18.84 -0.59 8.31
C LEU A 100 20.04 -1.29 8.94
N GLN A 101 20.85 -1.98 8.13
CA GLN A 101 22.08 -2.64 8.60
C GLN A 101 23.12 -1.63 9.11
N GLU A 102 23.18 -0.43 8.52
CA GLU A 102 24.09 0.64 8.94
C GLU A 102 23.83 1.12 10.38
N PHE A 103 22.60 0.98 10.90
CA PHE A 103 22.28 1.25 12.32
C PHE A 103 22.70 0.13 13.28
N THR A 104 22.86 -1.08 12.77
CA THR A 104 23.20 -2.26 13.59
C THR A 104 24.69 -2.61 13.58
N SER A 105 25.47 -1.88 12.78
CA SER A 105 26.90 -2.11 12.53
C SER A 105 27.82 -1.37 13.50
#